data_AF-A0A533S379-F1
#
_entry.id   AF-A0A533S379-F1
#
_cell.length_a   1.000
_cell.length_b   1.000
_cell.length_c   1.000
_cell.angle_alpha   90.00
_cell.angle_beta   90.00
_cell.angle_gamma   90.00
#
_symmetry.space_group_name_H-M   'P 1'
#
loop_
_entity.id
_entity.type
_entity.pdbx_description
1 polymer ?
#
loop_
_entity_poly.entity_id
_entity_poly.type
_entity_poly.pdbx_seq_one_letter_code
_entity_poly.pdbx_strand_id
1 'polypeptide(L)'
;MCRVAAVAARAALISSKVPRPSTRSRQFCPLAPSCTWKTSSARGTASRCLPPYFPPSTTTREASSMPEIVTLPAVKRIEGHGRVSLFLDEAGSVNGAHFDVVEFRGFEKMLVDRMVWEMPLITSRICGVCPVSHHVAAVRAVDALYGVEIPRAAQLLRELLHLGGFSQDHALHFFFLAGPDFLTGDGAGSRDLLGVIEARPDLARRAIALRKA
;
A
#
# COMPACT_ATOMS: atom_id res chain seq x y z
N MET A 1 28.10 27.29 -11.90
CA MET A 1 28.58 26.09 -11.17
C MET A 1 28.49 26.19 -9.64
N CYS A 2 28.31 27.38 -9.03
CA CYS A 2 28.29 27.53 -7.56
C CYS A 2 26.94 27.24 -6.86
N ARG A 3 25.81 27.11 -7.59
CA ARG A 3 24.46 26.96 -6.98
C ARG A 3 24.02 25.52 -6.71
N VAL A 4 24.62 24.51 -7.35
CA VAL A 4 24.25 23.09 -7.15
C VAL A 4 24.85 22.52 -5.85
N ALA A 5 26.07 22.94 -5.49
CA ALA A 5 26.72 22.55 -4.23
C ALA A 5 25.97 23.08 -2.99
N ALA A 6 25.35 24.26 -3.10
CA ALA A 6 24.57 24.85 -2.01
C ALA A 6 23.28 24.08 -1.68
N VAL A 7 22.70 23.39 -2.67
CA VAL A 7 21.48 22.59 -2.50
C VAL A 7 21.79 21.24 -1.85
N ALA A 8 22.89 20.59 -2.25
CA ALA A 8 23.35 19.35 -1.62
C ALA A 8 23.76 19.56 -0.15
N ALA A 9 24.41 20.68 0.17
CA ALA A 9 24.77 21.05 1.54
C ALA A 9 23.54 21.34 2.42
N ARG A 10 22.45 21.87 1.84
CA ARG A 10 21.20 22.13 2.57
C ARG A 10 20.42 20.85 2.88
N ALA A 11 20.38 19.88 1.97
CA ALA A 11 19.74 18.58 2.21
C ALA A 11 20.41 17.79 3.35
N ALA A 12 21.75 17.86 3.45
CA ALA A 12 22.51 17.24 4.54
C ALA A 12 22.26 17.92 5.91
N LEU A 13 22.02 19.23 5.93
CA LEU A 13 21.69 19.99 7.14
C LEU A 13 20.24 19.83 7.61
N ILE A 14 19.32 19.46 6.71
CA ILE A 14 17.92 19.18 7.07
C ILE A 14 17.81 17.83 7.78
N SER A 15 18.57 16.81 7.34
CA SER A 15 18.63 15.49 8.00
C SER A 15 19.11 15.56 9.46
N SER A 16 20.00 16.51 9.79
CA SER A 16 20.50 16.71 11.16
C SER A 16 19.63 17.62 12.03
N LYS A 17 18.65 18.34 11.45
CA LYS A 17 17.76 19.28 12.15
C LYS A 17 16.31 18.83 12.27
N VAL A 18 15.92 17.66 11.75
CA VAL A 18 14.61 17.09 12.09
C VAL A 18 14.61 16.77 13.59
N PRO A 19 13.79 17.46 14.42
CA PRO A 19 13.71 17.12 15.83
C PRO A 19 13.16 15.69 15.93
N ARG A 20 13.96 14.79 16.52
CA ARG A 20 13.45 13.49 16.96
C ARG A 20 12.24 13.75 17.88
N PRO A 21 11.11 13.02 17.73
CA PRO A 21 9.92 13.30 18.52
C PRO A 21 10.29 13.27 20.00
N SER A 22 10.20 14.44 20.63
CA SER A 22 10.43 14.60 22.06
C SER A 22 9.37 13.78 22.79
N THR A 23 9.82 12.83 23.60
CA THR A 23 9.02 12.01 24.50
C THR A 23 8.34 12.87 25.56
N ARG A 24 7.29 13.62 25.19
CA ARG A 24 6.35 14.27 26.12
C ARG A 24 5.21 14.95 25.36
N SER A 25 4.27 14.16 24.85
CA SER A 25 2.89 14.61 24.73
C SER A 25 2.05 13.66 25.57
N ARG A 26 1.59 14.15 26.72
CA ARG A 26 0.57 13.49 27.53
C ARG A 26 -0.72 13.49 26.70
N GLN A 27 -0.91 12.47 25.86
CA GLN A 27 -2.23 12.12 25.40
C GLN A 27 -2.85 11.23 26.45
N PHE A 28 -3.89 11.78 27.07
CA PHE A 28 -4.86 11.04 27.87
C PHE A 28 -5.20 9.73 27.15
N CYS A 29 -4.96 8.59 27.80
CA CYS A 29 -5.64 7.35 27.48
C CYS A 29 -6.86 7.28 28.41
N PRO A 30 -8.07 7.63 27.95
CA PRO A 30 -9.26 7.36 28.73
C PRO A 30 -9.52 5.87 28.53
N LEU A 31 -9.21 5.03 29.53
CA LEU A 31 -9.70 3.66 29.76
C LEU A 31 -8.63 2.84 30.51
N ALA A 32 -8.48 3.05 31.82
CA ALA A 32 -8.08 2.03 32.81
C ALA A 32 -7.96 2.69 34.21
N PRO A 33 -8.80 2.35 35.21
CA PRO A 33 -8.79 3.01 36.52
C PRO A 33 -7.72 2.52 37.51
N SER A 34 -6.80 1.61 37.13
CA SER A 34 -5.96 0.90 38.11
C SER A 34 -4.46 1.22 38.09
N CYS A 35 -3.99 2.17 37.29
CA CYS A 35 -2.56 2.47 37.21
C CYS A 35 -2.12 3.48 38.29
N THR A 36 -1.89 3.03 39.52
CA THR A 36 -1.27 3.84 40.58
C THR A 36 0.22 4.05 40.27
N TRP A 37 0.61 5.31 40.03
CA TRP A 37 2.00 5.69 39.81
C TRP A 37 2.75 5.77 41.15
N LYS A 38 3.58 4.78 41.47
CA LYS A 38 4.63 4.96 42.47
C LYS A 38 5.75 5.80 41.86
N THR A 39 5.95 7.00 42.39
CA THR A 39 7.13 7.83 42.09
C THR A 39 8.32 7.33 42.89
N SER A 40 9.20 6.52 42.28
CA SER A 40 10.54 6.30 42.83
C SER A 40 11.56 7.03 41.97
N SER A 41 12.11 8.10 42.54
CA SER A 41 13.29 8.80 42.05
C SER A 41 14.52 7.90 42.16
N ALA A 42 14.96 7.31 41.05
CA ALA A 42 16.30 6.75 40.95
C ALA A 42 16.75 6.74 39.49
N ARG A 43 17.97 7.23 39.26
CA ARG A 43 18.71 7.16 37.99
C ARG A 43 18.68 5.71 37.48
N GLY A 44 18.05 5.50 36.34
CA GLY A 44 17.94 4.20 35.70
C GLY A 44 17.70 4.40 34.20
N THR A 45 18.48 3.68 33.40
CA THR A 45 18.36 3.58 31.95
C THR A 45 16.91 3.53 31.49
N ALA A 46 16.57 4.33 30.48
CA ALA A 46 15.26 4.32 29.86
C ALA A 46 14.96 2.93 29.29
N SER A 47 14.28 2.08 30.05
CA SER A 47 13.64 0.89 29.51
C SER A 47 12.57 1.37 28.55
N ARG A 48 12.88 1.29 27.25
CA ARG A 48 11.85 1.41 26.21
C ARG A 48 10.76 0.42 26.59
N CYS A 49 9.53 0.90 26.75
CA CYS A 49 8.34 0.08 26.68
C CYS A 49 8.32 -0.53 25.28
N LEU A 50 8.97 -1.69 25.13
CA LEU A 50 8.80 -2.51 23.96
C LEU A 50 7.32 -2.95 23.95
N PRO A 51 6.66 -2.94 22.78
CA PRO A 51 5.35 -3.55 22.67
C PRO A 51 5.45 -5.01 23.17
N PRO A 52 4.37 -5.59 23.73
CA PRO A 52 4.39 -6.96 24.20
C PRO A 52 4.90 -7.86 23.07
N TYR A 53 6.08 -8.45 23.26
CA TYR A 53 6.57 -9.53 22.44
C TYR A 53 5.56 -10.66 22.62
N PHE A 54 4.75 -10.91 21.59
CA PHE A 54 3.91 -12.10 21.52
C PHE A 54 4.86 -13.23 21.13
N PRO A 55 5.30 -14.10 22.05
CA PRO A 55 6.07 -15.26 21.64
C PRO A 55 5.19 -16.07 20.68
N PRO A 56 5.74 -16.66 19.62
CA PRO A 56 5.00 -17.66 18.86
C PRO A 56 4.57 -18.73 19.88
N SER A 57 3.26 -19.01 19.94
CA SER A 57 2.73 -20.03 20.84
C SER A 57 3.49 -21.33 20.58
N THR A 58 4.30 -21.76 21.53
CA THR A 58 4.89 -23.10 21.59
C THR A 58 3.79 -24.09 21.93
N THR A 59 2.81 -24.22 21.03
CA THR A 59 2.16 -25.51 20.82
C THR A 59 3.24 -26.40 20.22
N THR A 60 3.67 -27.38 20.99
CA THR A 60 4.38 -28.56 20.47
C THR A 60 3.62 -29.05 19.25
N ARG A 61 4.09 -28.68 18.05
CA ARG A 61 3.64 -29.31 16.81
C ARG A 61 4.23 -30.70 16.86
N GLU A 62 3.44 -31.65 17.36
CA GLU A 62 3.60 -33.05 16.96
C GLU A 62 3.78 -33.05 15.44
N ALA A 63 4.78 -33.81 14.98
CA ALA A 63 5.14 -33.94 13.58
C ALA A 63 3.98 -34.59 12.82
N SER A 64 2.94 -33.81 12.54
CA SER A 64 1.85 -34.18 11.65
C SER A 64 2.43 -34.12 10.24
N SER A 65 2.55 -35.30 9.63
CA SER A 65 2.27 -35.59 8.23
C SER A 65 2.33 -34.39 7.27
N MET A 66 3.18 -34.48 6.23
CA MET A 66 3.29 -33.42 5.21
C MET A 66 1.90 -32.98 4.73
N PRO A 67 1.52 -31.71 4.92
CA PRO A 67 0.21 -31.22 4.50
C PRO A 67 0.11 -31.29 2.99
N GLU A 68 -1.03 -31.76 2.48
CA GLU A 68 -1.32 -31.71 1.06
C GLU A 68 -1.50 -30.25 0.65
N ILE A 69 -0.78 -29.81 -0.38
CA ILE A 69 -0.82 -28.42 -0.86
C ILE A 69 -1.69 -28.34 -2.11
N VAL A 70 -2.87 -27.75 -1.97
CA VAL A 70 -3.74 -27.44 -3.10
C VAL A 70 -3.43 -26.03 -3.57
N THR A 71 -2.79 -25.92 -4.74
CA THR A 71 -2.51 -24.62 -5.36
C THR A 71 -3.66 -24.24 -6.28
N LEU A 72 -4.32 -23.11 -5.98
CA LEU A 72 -5.36 -22.58 -6.84
C LEU A 72 -4.73 -21.99 -8.13
N PRO A 73 -5.48 -21.99 -9.25
CA PRO A 73 -5.05 -21.26 -10.44
C PRO A 73 -4.84 -19.77 -10.12
N ALA A 74 -4.02 -19.10 -10.93
CA ALA A 74 -3.68 -17.69 -10.73
C ALA A 74 -4.93 -16.83 -10.51
N VAL A 75 -4.84 -15.92 -9.52
CA VAL A 75 -5.97 -15.07 -9.15
C VAL A 75 -6.32 -14.17 -10.34
N LYS A 76 -7.59 -14.20 -10.75
CA LYS A 76 -8.11 -13.44 -11.89
C LYS A 76 -8.66 -12.10 -11.44
N ARG A 77 -8.76 -11.13 -12.36
CA ARG A 77 -9.33 -9.79 -12.14
C ARG A 77 -8.67 -9.03 -10.98
N ILE A 78 -7.36 -9.20 -10.83
CA ILE A 78 -6.51 -8.36 -9.98
C ILE A 78 -5.45 -7.69 -10.85
N GLU A 79 -4.93 -6.57 -10.38
CA GLU A 79 -3.71 -6.01 -10.94
C GLU A 79 -2.50 -6.74 -10.35
N GLY A 80 -1.55 -7.12 -11.22
CA GLY A 80 -0.35 -7.85 -10.83
C GLY A 80 -0.53 -9.37 -10.80
N HIS A 81 0.41 -10.05 -10.13
CA HIS A 81 0.50 -11.51 -10.15
C HIS A 81 0.40 -12.08 -8.72
N GLY A 82 -0.74 -12.70 -8.43
CA GLY A 82 -1.03 -13.33 -7.14
C GLY A 82 -1.44 -14.79 -7.28
N ARG A 83 -1.05 -15.60 -6.29
CA ARG A 83 -1.39 -17.03 -6.18
C ARG A 83 -1.90 -17.33 -4.78
N VAL A 84 -2.88 -18.22 -4.67
CA VAL A 84 -3.39 -18.71 -3.39
C VAL A 84 -3.05 -20.19 -3.24
N SER A 85 -2.46 -20.56 -2.12
CA SER A 85 -2.08 -21.93 -1.77
C SER A 85 -2.82 -22.35 -0.50
N LEU A 86 -3.53 -23.47 -0.53
CA LEU A 86 -4.24 -24.04 0.61
C LEU A 86 -3.47 -25.25 1.14
N PHE A 87 -3.37 -25.37 2.45
CA PHE A 87 -2.71 -26.47 3.14
C PHE A 87 -3.80 -27.30 3.81
N LEU A 88 -3.95 -28.55 3.38
CA LEU A 88 -4.93 -29.49 3.92
C LEU A 88 -4.26 -30.44 4.92
N ASP A 89 -4.99 -30.80 5.97
CA ASP A 89 -4.62 -31.91 6.86
C ASP A 89 -5.01 -33.28 6.25
N GLU A 90 -4.66 -34.36 6.94
CA GLU A 90 -4.98 -35.72 6.48
C GLU A 90 -6.49 -36.00 6.40
N ALA A 91 -7.31 -35.24 7.12
CA ALA A 91 -8.77 -35.33 7.08
C ALA A 91 -9.38 -34.49 5.95
N GLY A 92 -8.56 -33.79 5.14
CA GLY A 92 -9.00 -32.91 4.07
C GLY A 92 -9.52 -31.54 4.54
N SER A 93 -9.31 -31.19 5.81
CA SER A 93 -9.67 -29.88 6.36
C SER A 93 -8.57 -28.84 6.12
N VAL A 94 -8.97 -27.59 5.90
CA VAL A 94 -8.02 -26.49 5.65
C VAL A 94 -7.30 -26.13 6.95
N ASN A 95 -6.01 -26.49 7.03
CA ASN A 95 -5.11 -26.15 8.13
C ASN A 95 -4.49 -24.75 7.95
N GLY A 96 -4.38 -24.27 6.70
CA GLY A 96 -3.90 -22.92 6.42
C GLY A 96 -4.09 -22.46 4.98
N ALA A 97 -3.90 -21.17 4.74
CA ALA A 97 -3.94 -20.56 3.42
C ALA A 97 -2.90 -19.46 3.29
N HIS A 98 -2.15 -19.45 2.20
CA HIS A 98 -1.18 -18.40 1.86
C HIS A 98 -1.61 -17.66 0.60
N PHE A 99 -1.36 -16.34 0.57
CA PHE A 99 -1.43 -15.52 -0.63
C PHE A 99 -0.03 -15.06 -1.01
N ASP A 100 0.49 -15.59 -2.11
CA ASP A 100 1.83 -15.31 -2.61
C ASP A 100 1.76 -14.26 -3.74
N VAL A 101 2.51 -13.17 -3.59
CA VAL A 101 2.76 -12.22 -4.68
C VAL A 101 4.06 -12.64 -5.36
N VAL A 102 3.97 -13.05 -6.62
CA VAL A 102 5.09 -13.73 -7.32
C VAL A 102 5.94 -12.79 -8.18
N GLU A 103 5.66 -11.49 -8.17
CA GLU A 103 6.38 -10.50 -8.97
C GLU A 103 7.34 -9.65 -8.14
N PHE A 104 8.54 -9.42 -8.68
CA PHE A 104 9.53 -8.52 -8.11
C PHE A 104 10.23 -7.74 -9.22
N ARG A 105 10.32 -6.41 -9.06
CA ARG A 105 10.97 -5.50 -10.04
C ARG A 105 12.16 -4.72 -9.47
N GLY A 106 12.27 -4.60 -8.14
CA GLY A 106 13.43 -3.96 -7.50
C GLY A 106 13.60 -2.46 -7.77
N PHE A 107 12.50 -1.69 -7.92
CA PHE A 107 12.56 -0.26 -8.21
C PHE A 107 13.45 0.52 -7.22
N GLU A 108 13.38 0.23 -5.93
CA GLU A 108 14.17 0.94 -4.90
C GLU A 108 15.67 0.89 -5.16
N LYS A 109 16.20 -0.27 -5.59
CA LYS A 109 17.61 -0.41 -5.93
C LYS A 109 17.93 0.19 -7.30
N MET A 110 17.01 0.07 -8.26
CA MET A 110 17.16 0.64 -9.60
C MET A 110 17.22 2.18 -9.61
N LEU A 111 16.61 2.83 -8.61
CA LEU A 111 16.60 4.29 -8.49
C LEU A 111 17.87 4.86 -7.85
N VAL A 112 18.75 4.03 -7.30
CA VAL A 112 20.05 4.48 -6.76
C VAL A 112 20.88 5.09 -7.88
N ASP A 113 21.55 6.21 -7.59
CA ASP A 113 22.38 6.98 -8.52
C ASP A 113 21.65 7.57 -9.75
N ARG A 114 20.32 7.57 -9.74
CA ARG A 114 19.52 8.22 -10.78
C ARG A 114 19.29 9.69 -10.47
N MET A 115 19.10 10.48 -11.53
CA MET A 115 18.81 11.90 -11.39
C MET A 115 17.39 12.10 -10.84
N VAL A 116 17.27 12.93 -9.81
CA VAL A 116 16.02 13.06 -9.04
C VAL A 116 14.82 13.57 -9.86
N TRP A 117 15.04 14.34 -10.92
CA TRP A 117 13.95 14.79 -11.80
C TRP A 117 13.37 13.66 -12.67
N GLU A 118 14.07 12.53 -12.81
CA GLU A 118 13.55 11.35 -13.50
C GLU A 118 12.57 10.56 -12.64
N MET A 119 12.55 10.77 -11.31
CA MET A 119 11.76 9.96 -10.37
C MET A 119 10.27 9.94 -10.71
N PRO A 120 9.60 11.07 -11.01
CA PRO A 120 8.18 11.05 -11.38
C PRO A 120 7.90 10.29 -12.67
N LEU A 121 8.86 10.24 -13.59
CA LEU A 121 8.73 9.45 -14.81
C LEU A 121 8.89 7.97 -14.47
N ILE A 122 10.00 7.56 -13.84
CA ILE A 122 10.29 6.14 -13.60
C ILE A 122 9.23 5.51 -12.68
N THR A 123 8.87 6.16 -11.58
CA THR A 123 7.93 5.61 -10.58
C THR A 123 6.52 5.43 -11.12
N SER A 124 6.09 6.24 -12.09
CA SER A 124 4.78 6.06 -12.75
C SER A 124 4.66 4.74 -13.53
N ARG A 125 5.78 4.01 -13.73
CA ARG A 125 5.79 2.72 -14.42
C ARG A 125 5.79 1.54 -13.44
N ILE A 126 5.68 1.79 -12.14
CA ILE A 126 5.51 0.75 -11.12
C ILE A 126 4.18 0.03 -11.33
N CYS A 127 3.11 0.79 -11.57
CA CYS A 127 1.76 0.27 -11.77
C CYS A 127 1.07 1.00 -12.92
N GLY A 128 0.37 0.25 -13.77
CA GLY A 128 -0.38 0.79 -14.91
C GLY A 128 -1.71 1.46 -14.53
N VAL A 129 -2.24 1.16 -13.34
CA VAL A 129 -3.54 1.67 -12.87
C VAL A 129 -3.41 2.91 -11.98
N CYS A 130 -2.36 3.00 -11.16
CA CYS A 130 -2.12 4.16 -10.30
C CYS A 130 -0.88 5.01 -10.68
N PRO A 131 -0.60 5.29 -11.97
CA PRO A 131 0.60 6.02 -12.38
C PRO A 131 0.58 7.46 -11.85
N VAL A 132 -0.60 8.07 -11.74
CA VAL A 132 -0.80 9.42 -11.19
C VAL A 132 -0.39 9.49 -9.72
N SER A 133 -0.78 8.50 -8.91
CA SER A 133 -0.43 8.44 -7.49
C SER A 133 1.07 8.33 -7.30
N HIS A 134 1.73 7.46 -8.08
CA HIS A 134 3.20 7.36 -8.08
C HIS A 134 3.87 8.66 -8.53
N HIS A 135 3.35 9.30 -9.59
CA HIS A 135 3.85 10.58 -10.07
C HIS A 135 3.80 11.66 -9.00
N VAL A 136 2.63 11.89 -8.39
CA VAL A 136 2.43 12.92 -7.37
C VAL A 136 3.26 12.63 -6.12
N ALA A 137 3.36 11.36 -5.70
CA ALA A 137 4.20 10.96 -4.57
C ALA A 137 5.67 11.25 -4.82
N ALA A 138 6.19 10.89 -5.99
CA ALA A 138 7.57 11.18 -6.38
C ALA A 138 7.83 12.70 -6.42
N VAL A 139 6.95 13.48 -7.05
CA VAL A 139 7.10 14.94 -7.12
C VAL A 139 7.09 15.58 -5.73
N ARG A 140 6.20 15.14 -4.82
CA ARG A 140 6.19 15.63 -3.43
C ARG A 140 7.48 15.30 -2.69
N ALA A 141 8.06 14.11 -2.92
CA ALA A 141 9.36 13.76 -2.35
C ALA A 141 10.49 14.65 -2.90
N VAL A 142 10.44 14.99 -4.20
CA VAL A 142 11.39 15.92 -4.83
C VAL A 142 11.27 17.32 -4.23
N ASP A 143 10.06 17.86 -4.08
CA ASP A 143 9.85 19.18 -3.48
C ASP A 143 10.36 19.24 -2.04
N ALA A 144 10.10 18.18 -1.26
CA ALA A 144 10.60 18.04 0.11
C ALA A 144 12.13 17.99 0.15
N LEU A 145 12.77 17.29 -0.79
CA LEU A 145 14.24 17.23 -0.90
C LEU A 145 14.85 18.61 -1.16
N TYR A 146 14.21 19.42 -2.01
CA TYR A 146 14.67 20.77 -2.34
C TYR A 146 14.21 21.84 -1.33
N GLY A 147 13.29 21.51 -0.43
CA GLY A 147 12.71 22.45 0.54
C GLY A 147 11.91 23.57 -0.14
N VAL A 148 11.18 23.25 -1.21
CA VAL A 148 10.43 24.21 -2.01
C VAL A 148 8.96 24.18 -1.63
N GLU A 149 8.41 25.35 -1.29
CA GLU A 149 6.97 25.56 -1.18
C GLU A 149 6.40 25.90 -2.56
N ILE A 150 5.52 25.04 -3.07
CA ILE A 150 4.95 25.21 -4.41
C ILE A 150 3.81 26.25 -4.41
N PRO A 151 3.64 27.02 -5.49
CA PRO A 151 2.52 27.97 -5.61
C PRO A 151 1.17 27.29 -5.49
N ARG A 152 0.16 28.03 -5.01
CA ARG A 152 -1.22 27.52 -4.84
C ARG A 152 -1.78 26.88 -6.11
N ALA A 153 -1.53 27.47 -7.28
CA ALA A 153 -1.96 26.93 -8.56
C ALA A 153 -1.40 25.52 -8.82
N ALA A 154 -0.12 25.28 -8.49
CA ALA A 154 0.50 23.97 -8.65
C ALA A 154 -0.08 22.93 -7.66
N GLN A 155 -0.41 23.35 -6.43
CA GLN A 155 -1.07 22.48 -5.46
C GLN A 155 -2.43 22.00 -5.98
N LEU A 156 -3.25 22.94 -6.46
CA LEU A 156 -4.58 22.66 -7.00
C LEU A 156 -4.53 21.77 -8.24
N LEU A 157 -3.57 22.00 -9.16
CA LEU A 157 -3.41 21.14 -10.33
C LEU A 157 -3.04 19.71 -9.94
N ARG A 158 -2.16 19.52 -8.95
CA ARG A 158 -1.79 18.18 -8.47
C ARG A 158 -2.94 17.48 -7.77
N GLU A 159 -3.73 18.23 -6.99
CA GLU A 159 -4.92 17.73 -6.33
C GLU A 159 -5.98 17.31 -7.34
N LEU A 160 -6.27 18.15 -8.33
CA LEU A 160 -7.19 17.84 -9.43
C LEU A 160 -6.74 16.58 -10.18
N LEU A 161 -5.45 16.51 -10.54
CA LEU A 161 -4.88 15.33 -11.21
C LEU A 161 -5.05 14.06 -10.36
N HIS A 162 -4.78 14.14 -9.06
CA HIS A 162 -4.89 12.99 -8.16
C HIS A 162 -6.35 12.54 -7.96
N LEU A 163 -7.29 13.48 -7.81
CA LEU A 163 -8.72 13.17 -7.67
C LEU A 163 -9.31 12.55 -8.96
N GLY A 164 -8.86 13.02 -10.13
CA GLY A 164 -9.21 12.40 -11.41
C GLY A 164 -8.70 10.96 -11.50
N GLY A 165 -7.42 10.73 -11.20
CA GLY A 165 -6.83 9.39 -11.18
C GLY A 165 -7.49 8.46 -10.16
N PHE A 166 -7.83 8.97 -8.98
CA PHE A 166 -8.55 8.22 -7.94
C PHE A 166 -9.94 7.78 -8.40
N SER A 167 -10.69 8.69 -9.04
CA SER A 167 -12.03 8.41 -9.56
C SER A 167 -11.98 7.37 -10.68
N GLN A 168 -11.00 7.49 -11.58
CA GLN A 168 -10.76 6.53 -12.66
C GLN A 168 -10.44 5.13 -12.13
N ASP A 169 -9.55 5.03 -11.13
CA ASP A 169 -9.15 3.78 -10.49
C ASP A 169 -10.33 3.10 -9.77
N HIS A 170 -11.13 3.88 -9.04
CA HIS A 170 -12.33 3.37 -8.38
C HIS A 170 -13.36 2.84 -9.39
N ALA A 171 -13.57 3.55 -10.50
CA ALA A 171 -14.43 3.08 -11.57
C ALA A 171 -13.90 1.79 -12.20
N LEU A 172 -12.59 1.69 -12.44
CA LEU A 172 -11.95 0.48 -12.94
C LEU A 172 -12.18 -0.69 -11.99
N HIS A 173 -11.78 -0.55 -10.72
CA HIS A 173 -11.90 -1.60 -9.73
C HIS A 173 -13.35 -2.03 -9.56
N PHE A 174 -14.27 -1.10 -9.35
CA PHE A 174 -15.66 -1.45 -9.05
C PHE A 174 -16.37 -2.10 -10.24
N PHE A 175 -16.22 -1.59 -11.47
CA PHE A 175 -17.01 -2.09 -12.60
C PHE A 175 -16.31 -3.19 -13.40
N PHE A 176 -14.99 -3.17 -13.50
CA PHE A 176 -14.23 -4.09 -14.36
C PHE A 176 -13.63 -5.25 -13.57
N LEU A 177 -13.23 -5.02 -12.31
CA LEU A 177 -12.61 -6.04 -11.48
C LEU A 177 -13.64 -6.69 -10.57
N ALA A 178 -14.21 -5.97 -9.59
CA ALA A 178 -15.11 -6.52 -8.58
C ALA A 178 -16.55 -6.71 -9.09
N GLY A 179 -17.02 -5.83 -9.97
CA GLY A 179 -18.40 -5.75 -10.43
C GLY A 179 -19.00 -7.05 -10.94
N PRO A 180 -18.30 -7.85 -11.79
CA PRO A 180 -18.83 -9.13 -12.25
C PRO A 180 -19.26 -10.06 -11.12
N ASP A 181 -18.54 -10.11 -9.99
CA ASP A 181 -18.92 -10.98 -8.86
C ASP A 181 -20.27 -10.60 -8.23
N PHE A 182 -20.61 -9.31 -8.23
CA PHE A 182 -21.85 -8.80 -7.65
C PHE A 182 -23.00 -8.72 -8.66
N LEU A 183 -22.69 -8.53 -9.95
CA LEU A 183 -23.67 -8.15 -10.98
C LEU A 183 -24.16 -9.32 -11.82
N THR A 184 -23.35 -10.37 -12.00
CA THR A 184 -23.75 -11.56 -12.78
C THR A 184 -24.29 -12.69 -11.89
N GLY A 185 -23.92 -12.71 -10.60
CA GLY A 185 -24.36 -13.73 -9.64
C GLY A 185 -23.82 -15.13 -9.95
N ASP A 186 -24.29 -16.12 -9.19
CA ASP A 186 -23.79 -17.51 -9.27
C ASP A 186 -24.37 -18.33 -10.44
N GLY A 187 -25.36 -17.78 -11.15
CA GLY A 187 -26.13 -18.51 -12.17
C GLY A 187 -26.01 -17.96 -13.60
N ALA A 188 -25.32 -16.86 -13.84
CA ALA A 188 -25.17 -16.29 -15.19
C ALA A 188 -23.82 -16.65 -15.81
N GLY A 189 -23.86 -17.31 -16.98
CA GLY A 189 -22.77 -17.52 -17.95
C GLY A 189 -21.34 -17.24 -17.46
N SER A 190 -20.72 -16.18 -18.00
CA SER A 190 -19.35 -15.77 -17.63
C SER A 190 -19.35 -14.73 -16.51
N ARG A 191 -18.54 -14.97 -15.47
CA ARG A 191 -18.26 -14.01 -14.37
C ARG A 191 -17.15 -13.02 -14.75
N ASP A 192 -17.33 -12.36 -15.88
CA ASP A 192 -16.40 -11.38 -16.42
C ASP A 192 -17.13 -10.14 -16.95
N LEU A 193 -16.35 -9.17 -17.45
CA LEU A 193 -16.91 -7.93 -17.99
C LEU A 193 -17.83 -8.19 -19.19
N LEU A 194 -17.57 -9.22 -20.00
CA LEU A 194 -18.40 -9.56 -21.14
C LEU A 194 -19.79 -10.02 -20.68
N GLY A 195 -19.85 -10.83 -19.63
CA GLY A 195 -21.11 -11.21 -19.00
C GLY A 195 -21.89 -10.00 -18.46
N VAL A 196 -21.19 -9.01 -17.89
CA VAL A 196 -21.82 -7.74 -17.46
C VAL A 196 -22.35 -6.94 -18.65
N ILE A 197 -21.64 -6.91 -19.78
CA ILE A 197 -22.06 -6.20 -21.00
C ILE A 197 -23.33 -6.84 -21.59
N GLU A 198 -23.38 -8.16 -21.66
CA GLU A 198 -24.53 -8.90 -22.19
C GLU A 198 -25.76 -8.73 -21.29
N ALA A 199 -25.58 -8.85 -19.97
CA ALA A 199 -26.68 -8.77 -19.02
C ALA A 199 -27.16 -7.32 -18.78
N ARG A 200 -26.24 -6.34 -18.81
CA ARG A 200 -26.49 -4.94 -18.39
C ARG A 200 -25.70 -3.93 -19.25
N PRO A 201 -26.01 -3.81 -20.55
CA PRO A 201 -25.23 -2.98 -21.47
C PRO A 201 -25.22 -1.49 -21.11
N ASP A 202 -26.31 -0.95 -20.57
CA ASP A 202 -26.37 0.47 -20.15
C ASP A 202 -25.54 0.77 -18.91
N LEU A 203 -25.36 -0.22 -18.02
CA LEU A 203 -24.45 -0.09 -16.89
C LEU A 203 -23.00 -0.11 -17.37
N ALA A 204 -22.67 -1.04 -18.27
CA ALA A 204 -21.33 -1.13 -18.85
C ALA A 204 -20.93 0.15 -19.61
N ARG A 205 -21.85 0.74 -20.39
CA ARG A 205 -21.61 2.03 -21.07
C ARG A 205 -21.33 3.15 -20.08
N ARG A 206 -22.10 3.24 -18.98
CA ARG A 206 -21.87 4.24 -17.93
C ARG A 206 -20.54 4.04 -17.20
N ALA A 207 -20.16 2.79 -16.93
CA ALA A 207 -18.87 2.46 -16.34
C ALA A 207 -17.69 2.90 -17.23
N ILE A 208 -17.77 2.63 -18.54
CA ILE A 208 -16.77 3.07 -19.52
C ILE A 208 -16.73 4.60 -19.59
N ALA A 209 -17.90 5.26 -19.61
CA ALA A 209 -17.98 6.72 -19.64
C ALA A 209 -17.36 7.35 -18.38
N LEU A 210 -17.59 6.76 -17.20
CA LEU A 210 -17.01 7.22 -15.94
C LEU A 210 -15.48 7.14 -15.93
N ARG A 211 -14.91 6.10 -16.57
CA ARG A 211 -13.45 5.93 -16.68
C ARG A 211 -12.82 6.85 -17.74
N LYS A 212 -13.60 7.32 -18.72
CA LYS A 212 -13.14 8.20 -19.80
C LYS A 212 -13.03 9.66 -19.35
N ALA A 213 -13.91 10.08 -18.43
CA ALA A 213 -13.98 11.44 -17.89
C ALA A 213 -12.74 11.77 -17.04
#